data_AF-A0A2Z6ZSL2-F1
#
_entry.id   AF-A0A2Z6ZSL2-F1
#
_cell.length_a   1.000
_cell.length_b   1.000
_cell.length_c   1.000
_cell.angle_alpha   90.00
_cell.angle_beta   90.00
_cell.angle_gamma   90.00
#
_symmetry.space_group_name_H-M   'P 1'
#
loop_
_entity.id
_entity.type
_entity.pdbx_description
1 polymer ?
#
loop_
_entity_poly.entity_id
_entity_poly.type
_entity_poly.pdbx_seq_one_letter_code
_entity_poly.pdbx_strand_id
1 'polypeptide(L)' 'MQMLDHPNIVALKHSFFSTTEKEELYLNLVLEYVPETVNRTARQYSRMNQRMPLIYVKLYTYQVCLCVLIDIKSSES' A
#
# COMPACT_ATOMS: atom_id res chain seq x y z
N MET A 1 6.24 -5.17 -10.49
CA MET A 1 4.85 -4.94 -10.02
C MET A 1 3.79 -5.74 -10.77
N GLN A 2 4.01 -6.21 -12.01
CA GLN A 2 3.02 -7.08 -12.68
C GLN A 2 2.88 -8.50 -12.07
N MET A 3 3.79 -8.91 -11.18
CA MET A 3 3.77 -10.23 -10.52
C MET A 3 3.31 -10.19 -9.06
N LEU A 4 2.91 -9.03 -8.54
CA LEU A 4 2.48 -8.88 -7.15
C LEU A 4 0.96 -8.89 -7.05
N ASP A 5 0.35 -10.04 -7.34
CA ASP A 5 -1.07 -10.26 -7.10
C ASP A 5 -1.24 -10.86 -5.69
N HIS A 6 -1.44 -10.01 -4.69
CA HIS A 6 -1.58 -10.44 -3.30
C HIS A 6 -2.63 -9.59 -2.56
N PRO A 7 -3.53 -10.20 -1.77
CA PRO A 7 -4.63 -9.49 -1.09
C PRO A 7 -4.19 -8.37 -0.13
N ASN A 8 -2.95 -8.39 0.38
CA ASN A 8 -2.41 -7.31 1.25
C ASN A 8 -1.56 -6.27 0.49
N ILE A 9 -1.50 -6.34 -0.85
CA ILE A 9 -0.76 -5.41 -1.71
C ILE A 9 -1.76 -4.70 -2.62
N VAL A 10 -1.61 -3.39 -2.79
CA VAL A 10 -2.45 -2.61 -3.71
C VAL A 10 -2.16 -3.04 -5.14
N ALA A 11 -3.16 -3.61 -5.80
CA ALA A 11 -3.03 -4.11 -7.16
C ALA A 11 -2.86 -2.96 -8.18
N LEU A 12 -1.92 -3.14 -9.11
CA LEU A 12 -1.74 -2.27 -10.27
C LEU A 12 -2.72 -2.70 -11.37
N LYS A 13 -3.73 -1.87 -11.63
CA LYS A 13 -4.77 -2.15 -12.65
C LYS A 13 -4.30 -1.78 -14.05
N HIS A 14 -3.67 -0.63 -14.21
CA HIS A 14 -3.22 -0.14 -15.51
C HIS A 14 -1.98 0.75 -15.36
N SER A 15 -1.10 0.74 -16.35
CA SER A 15 0.04 1.65 -16.41
C SER A 15 0.17 2.20 -17.83
N PHE A 16 0.29 3.53 -17.96
CA PHE A 16 0.40 4.18 -19.25
C PHE A 16 1.37 5.35 -19.21
N PHE A 17 1.99 5.63 -20.35
CA PHE A 17 2.87 6.78 -20.50
C PHE A 17 2.08 7.99 -20.99
N SER A 18 2.41 9.17 -20.50
CA SER A 18 1.86 10.43 -20.99
C SER A 18 2.96 11.45 -21.17
N THR A 19 3.00 12.06 -22.34
CA THR A 19 3.92 13.15 -22.64
C THR A 19 3.20 14.47 -22.38
N THR A 20 3.77 15.31 -21.52
CA THR A 20 3.24 16.66 -21.27
C THR A 20 3.71 17.60 -22.38
N GLU A 21 3.07 18.77 -22.54
CA GLU A 21 3.46 19.83 -23.49
C GLU A 21 4.93 20.26 -23.40
N LYS A 22 5.61 19.95 -22.28
CA LYS A 22 7.04 20.19 -22.04
C LYS A 22 7.97 19.05 -22.50
N GLU A 23 7.47 18.11 -23.31
CA GLU A 23 8.20 16.90 -23.77
C GLU A 23 8.67 15.95 -22.65
N GLU A 24 8.18 16.15 -21.43
CA GLU A 24 8.46 15.28 -20.29
C GLU A 24 7.56 14.05 -20.34
N LEU A 25 8.18 12.87 -20.25
CA LEU A 25 7.51 11.58 -20.28
C LEU A 25 7.21 11.11 -18.85
N TYR A 26 5.92 10.98 -18.54
CA TYR A 26 5.42 10.51 -17.25
C TYR A 26 4.92 9.08 -17.36
N LEU A 27 5.22 8.26 -16.35
CA LEU A 27 4.59 6.95 -16.16
C LEU A 27 3.45 7.09 -15.16
N ASN A 28 2.22 6.94 -15.62
CA ASN A 28 1.03 6.96 -14.79
C ASN A 28 0.65 5.55 -14.36
N LEU A 29 0.46 5.36 -13.05
CA LEU A 29 0.09 4.09 -12.44
C LEU A 29 -1.33 4.17 -11.88
N VAL A 30 -2.25 3.38 -12.43
CA VAL A 30 -3.63 3.25 -11.95
C VAL A 30 -3.67 2.11 -10.94
N LEU A 31 -3.81 2.49 -9.67
CA LEU A 31 -3.85 1.59 -8.53
C LEU A 31 -5.28 1.47 -7.98
N GLU A 32 -5.56 0.42 -7.22
CA GLU A 32 -6.79 0.34 -6.42
C GLU A 32 -6.83 1.45 -5.36
N TYR A 33 -8.01 2.04 -5.16
CA TYR A 33 -8.21 3.10 -4.17
C TYR A 33 -8.50 2.52 -2.79
N VAL A 34 -7.69 2.90 -1.80
CA VAL A 34 -7.92 2.60 -0.38
C VAL A 34 -8.11 3.94 0.37
N PRO A 35 -9.26 4.16 1.04
CA PRO A 35 -9.61 5.48 1.58
C PRO A 35 -8.82 5.89 2.84
N GLU A 36 -8.34 4.92 3.62
CA GLU A 36 -7.70 5.16 4.91
C GLU A 36 -6.27 4.64 4.93
N THR A 37 -5.41 5.30 5.69
CA THR A 37 -4.02 4.88 5.91
C THR A 37 -3.76 4.71 7.40
N VAL A 38 -2.92 3.74 7.76
CA VAL A 38 -2.52 3.51 9.15
C VAL A 38 -1.96 4.78 9.79
N ASN A 39 -1.22 5.60 9.04
CA ASN A 39 -0.70 6.88 9.51
C ASN A 39 -1.82 7.87 9.87
N ARG A 40 -2.86 7.98 9.03
CA ARG A 40 -4.02 8.85 9.31
C ARG A 40 -4.76 8.39 10.57
N THR A 41 -5.03 7.09 10.67
CA THR A 41 -5.69 6.49 11.84
C THR A 41 -4.85 6.67 13.12
N ALA A 42 -3.55 6.39 13.07
CA ALA A 42 -2.65 6.56 14.22
C ALA A 42 -2.58 8.02 14.70
N ARG A 43 -2.53 8.98 13.77
CA ARG A 43 -2.57 10.41 14.08
C ARG A 43 -3.89 10.83 14.72
N GLN A 44 -5.02 10.26 14.29
CA GLN A 44 -6.32 10.54 14.89
C GLN A 44 -6.37 10.11 16.35
N TYR A 45 -5.94 8.87 16.65
CA TYR A 45 -5.86 8.37 18.03
C TYR A 45 -4.91 9.22 18.89
N SER A 46 -3.75 9.59 18.34
CA SER A 46 -2.79 10.48 19.01
C SER A 46 -3.39 11.86 19.33
N ARG A 47 -4.11 12.49 18.39
CA ARG A 47 -4.82 13.77 18.61
C ARG A 47 -5.91 13.68 19.67
N MET A 48 -6.55 12.52 19.78
CA MET A 48 -7.57 12.24 20.80
C MET A 48 -6.95 11.85 22.15
N ASN A 49 -5.61 11.83 22.28
CA ASN A 49 -4.88 11.32 23.45
C ASN A 49 -5.28 9.88 23.84
N GLN A 50 -5.76 9.10 22.87
CA GLN A 50 -6.13 7.71 23.05
C GLN A 50 -5.09 6.81 22.40
N ARG A 51 -4.80 5.68 23.04
CA ARG A 51 -3.96 4.66 22.42
C ARG A 51 -4.78 3.83 21.45
N MET A 52 -4.20 3.52 20.29
CA MET A 52 -4.85 2.62 19.33
C MET A 52 -5.09 1.25 20.00
N PRO A 53 -6.30 0.68 19.89
CA PRO A 53 -6.60 -0.63 20.46
C PRO A 53 -5.63 -1.71 19.96
N LEU A 54 -5.18 -2.59 20.86
CA LEU A 54 -4.19 -3.63 20.56
C LEU A 54 -4.63 -4.59 19.45
N ILE A 55 -5.93 -4.79 19.26
CA ILE A 55 -6.45 -5.63 18.18
C ILE A 55 -6.08 -5.07 16.80
N TYR A 56 -6.21 -3.76 16.59
CA TYR A 56 -5.82 -3.11 15.33
C TYR A 56 -4.32 -3.19 15.10
N VAL A 57 -3.52 -3.02 16.16
CA VAL A 57 -2.06 -3.19 16.08
C VAL A 57 -1.71 -4.60 15.61
N LYS A 58 -2.32 -5.64 16.20
CA LYS A 58 -2.06 -7.04 15.82
C LYS A 58 -2.44 -7.31 14.37
N LEU A 59 -3.60 -6.83 13.92
CA LEU A 59 -4.07 -7.03 12.55
C LEU A 59 -3.16 -6.35 11.52
N TYR A 60 -2.81 -5.08 11.72
CA TYR A 60 -1.93 -4.36 10.80
C TYR A 60 -0.53 -4.99 10.74
N THR A 61 0.05 -5.35 11.90
CA THR A 61 1.35 -6.02 11.93
C THR A 61 1.31 -7.38 11.24
N TYR A 62 0.24 -8.15 11.41
CA TYR A 62 0.09 -9.45 10.73
C TYR A 62 -0.03 -9.29 9.21
N GLN A 63 -0.84 -8.34 8.73
CA GLN A 63 -1.01 -8.08 7.29
C GLN A 63 0.31 -7.63 6.63
N VAL A 64 1.08 -6.75 7.31
CA VAL A 64 2.39 -6.30 6.83
C VAL A 64 3.41 -7.45 6.83
N CYS A 65 3.45 -8.25 7.89
CA CYS A 65 4.35 -9.40 7.97
C CYS A 65 4.06 -10.42 6.85
N LEU A 66 2.78 -10.70 6.60
CA LEU A 66 2.36 -11.61 5.54
C LEU A 66 2.75 -11.10 4.15
N CYS A 67 2.57 -9.80 3.90
CA CYS A 67 3.01 -9.15 2.67
C CYS A 67 4.51 -9.34 2.44
N VAL A 68 5.34 -8.93 3.42
CA VAL A 68 6.80 -8.99 3.31
C VAL A 68 7.30 -10.41 3.12
N LEU A 69 6.71 -11.39 3.82
CA LEU A 69 7.14 -12.78 3.72
C LEU A 69 6.82 -13.39 2.34
N ILE A 70 5.71 -12.98 1.72
CA ILE A 70 5.33 -13.43 0.39
C ILE A 70 6.14 -12.72 -0.70
N ASP A 71 6.46 -11.44 -0.53
CA ASP A 71 7.38 -10.71 -1.41
C ASP A 71 8.77 -11.38 -1.44
N ILE A 72 9.31 -11.79 -0.28
CA ILE A 72 10.58 -12.53 -0.20
C ILE A 72 10.49 -13.85 -0.97
N LYS A 73 9.39 -14.60 -0.78
CA LYS A 73 9.19 -15.89 -1.45
C LYS A 73 9.00 -15.76 -2.97
N SER A 74 8.36 -14.69 -3.43
CA SER A 74 8.19 -14.38 -4.86
C SER A 74 9.48 -13.85 -5.51
N SER A 75 10.44 -13.35 -4.73
CA SER A 75 11.75 -12.91 -5.25
C SER A 75 12.77 -14.05 -5.38
N GLU A 76 12.54 -15.19 -4.71
CA GLU A 76 13.40 -16.38 -4.78
C GLU A 76 13.00 -17.37 -5.89
N SER A 77 11.85 -17.17 -6.55
CA SER A 77 11.34 -18.02 -7.65
C SER A 77 11.46 -17.32 -9.00
#